data_AF-A0A6G1HSS6-F1
#
_entry.id   AF-A0A6G1HSS6-F1
#
_cell.length_a   1.000
_cell.length_b   1.000
_cell.length_c   1.000
_cell.angle_alpha   90.00
_cell.angle_beta   90.00
_cell.angle_gamma   90.00
#
_symmetry.space_group_name_H-M   'P 1'
#
loop_
_entity.id
_entity.type
_entity.pdbx_description
1 polymer ?
#
loop_
_entity_poly.entity_id
_entity_poly.type
_entity_poly.pdbx_seq_one_letter_code
_entity_poly.pdbx_strand_id
1 'polypeptide(L)'
;MEEKVLRFNNLPRPNTSPTGLPNHWVFGVCHVDLEPQGDLVIAVNPKSSFLKQAGPAQILKLGTAAEKAEATISCLLDAFIKADATNSPTFAPWTWSTLDSVTAQAVQDALKKHGVKSEICRVGVCTAEEIDILESPPLLTVFPGDISRCHNCRMSRESFFVPLKKCSKCNSAYYHSRGCQKDHWKDHKHDCRRLASGTYSPLEYYDIKASVDPNAPSPRKRNRVSISSTVVAYKRADTACGLPLHRLVFTGQDTPANMKLLFGQDVKKIKTDHEDARIQVLLDPPVGSPAHVFNLQWHDPSLTRAPRPATEAEENMIKEVRQIQAMIRNRVGVGKSPSTNDMKAIIVEAFGANWVDKLPVYQLATNTIDQGVPAGGHRY
;
A
#
# COMPACT_ATOMS: atom_id res chain seq x y z
N MET A 1 23.68 8.69 17.78
CA MET A 1 23.73 9.66 16.66
C MET A 1 24.86 9.30 15.71
N GLU A 2 26.09 9.14 16.20
CA GLU A 2 27.29 8.79 15.40
C GLU A 2 27.07 7.64 14.40
N GLU A 3 26.51 6.52 14.84
CA GLU A 3 26.21 5.38 13.94
C GLU A 3 25.27 5.77 12.79
N LYS A 4 24.24 6.58 13.07
CA LYS A 4 23.31 7.07 12.04
C LYS A 4 24.03 7.95 11.04
N VAL A 5 24.87 8.86 11.53
CA VAL A 5 25.67 9.73 10.65
C VAL A 5 26.61 8.93 9.78
N LEU A 6 27.31 7.94 10.36
CA LEU A 6 28.19 7.05 9.60
C LEU A 6 27.42 6.32 8.49
N ARG A 7 26.28 5.71 8.82
CA ARG A 7 25.43 5.01 7.85
C ARG A 7 24.89 5.95 6.77
N PHE A 8 24.41 7.12 7.15
CA PHE A 8 23.88 8.11 6.22
C PHE A 8 24.96 8.66 5.27
N ASN A 9 26.15 8.97 5.80
CA ASN A 9 27.29 9.42 5.01
C ASN A 9 27.75 8.36 3.99
N ASN A 10 27.48 7.08 4.24
CA ASN A 10 27.78 5.96 3.34
C ASN A 10 26.68 5.67 2.32
N LEU A 11 25.53 6.34 2.37
CA LEU A 11 24.49 6.16 1.36
C LEU A 11 24.94 6.70 0.00
N PRO A 12 24.56 6.03 -1.11
CA PRO A 12 24.68 6.62 -2.44
C PRO A 12 23.97 7.97 -2.50
N ARG A 13 24.55 8.95 -3.20
CA ARG A 13 23.98 10.29 -3.33
C ARG A 13 23.94 10.71 -4.80
N PRO A 14 23.08 10.08 -5.62
CA PRO A 14 22.92 10.46 -7.00
C PRO A 14 22.29 11.86 -7.10
N ASN A 15 22.62 12.61 -8.14
CA ASN A 15 21.98 13.90 -8.42
C ASN A 15 20.51 13.75 -8.86
N THR A 16 20.12 12.56 -9.33
CA THR A 16 18.75 12.21 -9.71
C THR A 16 18.21 11.03 -8.88
N SER A 17 16.91 10.98 -8.68
CA SER A 17 16.19 9.82 -8.11
C SER A 17 16.28 8.61 -9.06
N PRO A 18 15.86 7.41 -8.62
CA PRO A 18 15.72 6.24 -9.49
C PRO A 18 14.78 6.46 -10.68
N THR A 19 13.89 7.45 -10.61
CA THR A 19 12.99 7.83 -11.71
C THR A 19 13.57 8.89 -12.64
N GLY A 20 14.85 9.28 -12.46
CA GLY A 20 15.52 10.30 -13.28
C GLY A 20 15.14 11.74 -12.94
N LEU A 21 14.35 11.97 -11.89
CA LEU A 21 13.96 13.32 -11.44
C LEU A 21 15.05 13.92 -10.53
N PRO A 22 15.11 15.24 -10.35
CA PRO A 22 16.05 15.84 -9.40
C PRO A 22 15.93 15.22 -8.01
N ASN A 23 17.06 14.84 -7.40
CA ASN A 23 17.12 14.30 -6.04
C ASN A 23 17.05 15.43 -5.00
N HIS A 24 16.02 16.27 -5.10
CA HIS A 24 15.72 17.35 -4.18
C HIS A 24 14.57 16.94 -3.25
N TRP A 25 14.71 17.26 -1.97
CA TRP A 25 13.73 16.91 -0.94
C TRP A 25 13.35 18.12 -0.09
N VAL A 26 12.05 18.26 0.20
CA VAL A 26 11.54 19.23 1.15
C VAL A 26 11.17 18.47 2.43
N PHE A 27 11.45 19.00 3.61
CA PHE A 27 11.10 18.32 4.85
C PHE A 27 10.52 19.26 5.92
N GLY A 28 9.65 18.68 6.73
CA GLY A 28 8.98 19.35 7.84
C GLY A 28 8.70 18.39 9.00
N VAL A 29 8.24 18.98 10.10
CA VAL A 29 7.82 18.26 11.30
C VAL A 29 6.32 18.44 11.46
N CYS A 30 5.58 17.34 11.61
CA CYS A 30 4.13 17.40 11.85
C CYS A 30 3.75 16.61 13.09
N HIS A 31 2.74 17.08 13.83
CA HIS A 31 2.17 16.34 14.93
C HIS A 31 1.20 15.28 14.41
N VAL A 32 1.29 14.06 14.94
CA VAL A 32 0.35 12.98 14.63
C VAL A 32 -0.20 12.37 15.91
N ASP A 33 -1.52 12.23 15.94
CA ASP A 33 -2.29 11.69 17.06
C ASP A 33 -2.19 10.14 17.11
N LEU A 34 -0.99 9.57 16.93
CA LEU A 34 -0.75 8.12 17.08
C LEU A 34 -0.73 7.72 18.56
N GLU A 35 -0.75 6.42 18.85
CA GLU A 35 -0.46 5.90 20.19
C GLU A 35 0.89 5.13 20.15
N PRO A 36 1.98 5.67 20.74
CA PRO A 36 2.06 6.92 21.50
C PRO A 36 2.04 8.18 20.62
N GLN A 37 1.46 9.27 21.14
CA GLN A 37 1.38 10.55 20.44
C GLN A 37 2.78 11.09 20.18
N GLY A 38 2.98 11.73 19.04
CA GLY A 38 4.26 12.35 18.74
C GLY A 38 4.30 13.01 17.39
N ASP A 39 5.47 13.56 17.12
CA ASP A 39 5.79 14.28 15.91
C ASP A 39 6.52 13.34 14.95
N LEU A 40 6.19 13.47 13.67
CA LEU A 40 6.89 12.82 12.57
C LEU A 40 7.72 13.85 11.82
N VAL A 41 8.93 13.45 11.42
CA VAL A 41 9.65 14.14 10.36
C VAL A 41 9.20 13.52 9.04
N ILE A 42 8.72 14.36 8.12
CA ILE A 42 8.32 13.96 6.78
C ILE A 42 9.25 14.66 5.79
N ALA A 43 9.78 13.89 4.84
CA ALA A 43 10.55 14.38 3.71
C ALA A 43 9.86 13.95 2.40
N VAL A 44 9.66 14.89 1.49
CA VAL A 44 8.96 14.70 0.22
C VAL A 44 9.85 15.10 -0.94
N ASN A 45 9.87 14.33 -2.01
CA ASN A 45 10.41 14.79 -3.28
C ASN A 45 9.32 15.57 -4.04
N PRO A 46 9.47 16.88 -4.27
CA PRO A 46 8.42 17.71 -4.86
C PRO A 46 7.96 17.28 -6.26
N LYS A 47 8.83 16.62 -7.03
CA LYS A 47 8.55 16.26 -8.43
C LYS A 47 7.91 14.88 -8.57
N SER A 48 8.30 13.92 -7.71
CA SER A 48 7.79 12.56 -7.77
C SER A 48 6.70 12.27 -6.74
N SER A 49 6.49 13.17 -5.77
CA SER A 49 5.67 12.94 -4.58
C SER A 49 6.10 11.71 -3.76
N PHE A 50 7.37 11.27 -3.89
CA PHE A 50 7.90 10.23 -3.02
C PHE A 50 8.03 10.77 -1.61
N LEU A 51 7.64 9.96 -0.64
CA LEU A 51 7.69 10.33 0.77
C LEU A 51 8.61 9.38 1.53
N LYS A 52 9.38 9.97 2.44
CA LYS A 52 10.08 9.29 3.53
C LYS A 52 9.60 9.90 4.85
N GLN A 53 9.49 9.07 5.88
CA GLN A 53 9.08 9.55 7.21
C GLN A 53 9.81 8.80 8.33
N ALA A 54 9.93 9.46 9.49
CA ALA A 54 10.46 8.84 10.70
C ALA A 54 9.86 9.49 11.95
N GLY A 55 9.77 8.68 13.01
CA GLY A 55 9.17 9.04 14.30
C GLY A 55 8.54 7.80 14.96
N PRO A 56 7.72 7.97 16.01
CA PRO A 56 7.35 9.24 16.64
C PRO A 56 8.49 9.84 17.49
N ALA A 57 8.49 11.16 17.66
CA ALA A 57 9.36 11.92 18.56
C ALA A 57 8.59 13.08 19.26
N GLN A 58 9.18 13.84 20.17
CA GLN A 58 8.53 15.03 20.79
C GLN A 58 9.26 16.31 20.37
N ILE A 59 9.34 16.55 19.06
CA ILE A 59 10.13 17.63 18.46
C ILE A 59 9.47 18.98 18.71
N LEU A 60 8.17 19.12 18.45
CA LEU A 60 7.46 20.40 18.48
C LEU A 60 7.37 20.99 19.89
N LYS A 61 7.42 20.14 20.92
CA LYS A 61 7.39 20.53 22.34
C LYS A 61 8.72 21.06 22.88
N LEU A 62 9.81 20.94 22.12
CA LEU A 62 11.13 21.44 22.55
C LEU A 62 11.17 22.99 22.53
N GLY A 63 11.93 23.58 23.45
CA GLY A 63 11.87 25.02 23.70
C GLY A 63 12.64 25.86 22.68
N THR A 64 13.77 25.35 22.19
CA THR A 64 14.68 26.10 21.31
C THR A 64 14.76 25.50 19.90
N ALA A 65 15.09 26.33 18.90
CA ALA A 65 15.33 25.87 17.53
C ALA A 65 16.47 24.84 17.45
N ALA A 66 17.51 25.00 18.29
CA ALA A 66 18.62 24.06 18.38
C ALA A 66 18.19 22.68 18.88
N GLU A 67 17.39 22.61 19.96
CA GLU A 67 16.85 21.34 20.45
C GLU A 67 15.94 20.67 19.42
N LYS A 68 15.06 21.46 18.76
CA LYS A 68 14.21 20.98 17.66
C LYS A 68 15.05 20.41 16.52
N ALA A 69 16.11 21.10 16.10
CA ALA A 69 17.02 20.65 15.06
C ALA A 69 17.72 19.33 15.43
N GLU A 70 18.22 19.21 16.66
CA GLU A 70 18.86 17.98 17.17
C GLU A 70 17.94 16.77 17.09
N ALA A 71 16.69 16.92 17.54
CA ALA A 71 15.69 15.87 17.45
C ALA A 71 15.28 15.59 15.99
N THR A 72 15.12 16.63 15.18
CA THR A 72 14.74 16.54 13.76
C THR A 72 15.78 15.77 12.96
N ILE A 73 17.08 16.04 13.14
CA ILE A 73 18.15 15.34 12.41
C ILE A 73 18.14 13.84 12.71
N SER A 74 17.97 13.45 13.98
CA SER A 74 17.91 12.03 14.35
C SER A 74 16.83 11.27 13.57
N CYS A 75 15.65 11.88 13.41
CA CYS A 75 14.54 11.32 12.64
C CYS A 75 14.79 11.44 11.13
N LEU A 76 15.27 12.58 10.65
CA LEU A 76 15.54 12.82 9.24
C LEU A 76 16.56 11.82 8.67
N LEU A 77 17.66 11.56 9.38
CA LEU A 77 18.64 10.55 8.97
C LEU A 77 18.02 9.15 8.93
N ASP A 78 17.21 8.78 9.94
CA ASP A 78 16.51 7.49 9.95
C ASP A 78 15.58 7.33 8.74
N ALA A 79 14.90 8.39 8.31
CA ALA A 79 13.98 8.36 7.18
C ALA A 79 14.68 7.95 5.86
N PHE A 80 15.98 8.25 5.72
CA PHE A 80 16.77 7.87 4.54
C PHE A 80 17.60 6.59 4.74
N ILE A 81 18.00 6.27 5.97
CA ILE A 81 18.76 5.04 6.28
C ILE A 81 17.86 3.80 6.27
N LYS A 82 16.63 3.91 6.78
CA LYS A 82 15.72 2.76 6.86
C LYS A 82 15.13 2.49 5.47
N ALA A 83 15.36 1.28 4.97
CA ALA A 83 14.64 0.79 3.79
C ALA A 83 13.14 0.81 4.10
N ASP A 84 12.35 1.28 3.15
CA ASP A 84 10.90 1.13 3.23
C ASP A 84 10.53 -0.35 3.03
N ALA A 85 9.31 -0.72 3.44
CA ALA A 85 8.78 -2.07 3.22
C ALA A 85 8.76 -2.48 1.74
N THR A 86 8.92 -1.52 0.82
CA THR A 86 8.96 -1.74 -0.63
C THR A 86 10.32 -2.14 -1.18
N ASN A 87 11.35 -2.35 -0.33
CA ASN A 87 12.72 -2.65 -0.75
C ASN A 87 13.30 -1.61 -1.73
N SER A 88 12.84 -0.35 -1.65
CA SER A 88 13.39 0.70 -2.49
C SER A 88 14.84 0.95 -2.10
N PRO A 89 15.74 1.20 -3.08
CA PRO A 89 17.13 1.51 -2.79
C PRO A 89 17.20 2.74 -1.86
N THR A 90 18.02 2.64 -0.82
CA THR A 90 18.30 3.76 0.10
C THR A 90 19.35 4.67 -0.52
N PHE A 91 19.07 5.97 -0.60
CA PHE A 91 20.00 6.99 -1.08
C PHE A 91 19.83 8.27 -0.28
N ALA A 92 20.91 9.03 -0.13
CA ALA A 92 20.88 10.34 0.51
C ALA A 92 20.36 11.42 -0.47
N PRO A 93 19.72 12.48 0.03
CA PRO A 93 19.30 13.60 -0.80
C PRO A 93 20.48 14.31 -1.45
N TRP A 94 20.31 14.80 -2.68
CA TRP A 94 21.29 15.66 -3.32
C TRP A 94 21.23 17.06 -2.70
N THR A 95 20.02 17.60 -2.56
CA THR A 95 19.74 18.85 -1.85
C THR A 95 18.46 18.69 -1.03
N TRP A 96 18.33 19.50 0.02
CA TRP A 96 17.08 19.59 0.77
C TRP A 96 16.77 21.00 1.28
N SER A 97 15.50 21.25 1.53
CA SER A 97 14.99 22.50 2.09
C SER A 97 13.97 22.25 3.20
N THR A 98 13.76 23.24 4.06
CA THR A 98 12.76 23.22 5.13
C THR A 98 11.99 24.55 5.19
N LEU A 99 10.97 24.64 6.04
CA LEU A 99 9.93 25.67 5.97
C LEU A 99 10.45 27.10 6.16
N ASP A 100 11.38 27.30 7.09
CA ASP A 100 11.85 28.64 7.46
C ASP A 100 13.38 28.69 7.63
N SER A 101 13.93 29.91 7.52
CA SER A 101 15.37 30.15 7.57
C SER A 101 16.01 29.85 8.93
N VAL A 102 15.26 30.01 10.03
CA VAL A 102 15.76 29.75 11.39
C VAL A 102 15.93 28.24 11.59
N THR A 103 14.92 27.46 11.20
CA THR A 103 14.97 25.99 11.21
C THR A 103 16.05 25.47 10.27
N ALA A 104 16.15 26.02 9.05
CA ALA A 104 17.18 25.64 8.08
C ALA A 104 18.60 25.82 8.66
N GLN A 105 18.86 26.97 9.27
CA GLN A 105 20.15 27.27 9.89
C GLN A 105 20.44 26.35 11.09
N ALA A 106 19.47 26.16 11.99
CA ALA A 106 19.63 25.30 13.15
C ALA A 106 19.91 23.83 12.76
N VAL A 107 19.19 23.31 11.75
CA VAL A 107 19.44 21.96 11.21
C VAL A 107 20.82 21.89 10.54
N GLN A 108 21.20 22.90 9.73
CA GLN A 108 22.52 22.94 9.13
C GLN A 108 23.65 22.89 10.18
N ASP A 109 23.53 23.66 11.26
CA ASP A 109 24.57 23.71 12.30
C ASP A 109 24.64 22.40 13.09
N ALA A 110 23.49 21.79 13.40
CA ALA A 110 23.47 20.49 14.05
C ALA A 110 23.98 19.35 13.12
N LEU A 111 23.72 19.40 11.81
CA LEU A 111 24.30 18.44 10.85
C LEU A 111 25.84 18.53 10.84
N LYS A 112 26.39 19.76 10.79
CA LYS A 112 27.83 20.01 10.86
C LYS A 112 28.42 19.51 12.17
N LYS A 113 27.78 19.82 13.30
CA LYS A 113 28.19 19.39 14.64
C LYS A 113 28.34 17.88 14.75
N HIS A 114 27.46 17.11 14.10
CA HIS A 114 27.49 15.64 14.14
C HIS A 114 28.36 14.99 13.07
N GLY A 115 29.08 15.76 12.24
CA GLY A 115 30.00 15.22 11.24
C GLY A 115 29.31 14.68 9.98
N VAL A 116 28.13 15.20 9.64
CA VAL A 116 27.51 14.93 8.34
C VAL A 116 28.35 15.62 7.25
N LYS A 117 28.49 14.98 6.07
CA LYS A 117 29.31 15.52 4.96
C LYS A 117 28.92 16.97 4.63
N SER A 118 29.91 17.84 4.50
CA SER A 118 29.71 19.29 4.31
C SER A 118 28.80 19.63 3.11
N GLU A 119 28.85 18.81 2.05
CA GLU A 119 28.05 18.97 0.84
C GLU A 119 26.53 18.83 1.06
N ILE A 120 26.10 18.12 2.11
CA ILE A 120 24.68 17.90 2.43
C ILE A 120 24.23 18.70 3.67
N CYS A 121 25.17 19.29 4.40
CA CYS A 121 24.86 20.19 5.51
C CYS A 121 24.14 21.46 5.05
N ARG A 122 24.20 21.84 3.77
CA ARG A 122 23.49 23.01 3.25
C ARG A 122 21.98 22.72 3.18
N VAL A 123 21.22 23.34 4.08
CA VAL A 123 19.75 23.27 4.11
C VAL A 123 19.18 24.55 3.50
N GLY A 124 18.37 24.40 2.45
CA GLY A 124 17.65 25.50 1.82
C GLY A 124 16.39 25.91 2.59
N VAL A 125 15.76 27.01 2.15
CA VAL A 125 14.42 27.39 2.57
C VAL A 125 13.45 27.02 1.44
N CYS A 126 12.29 26.47 1.79
CA CYS A 126 11.30 26.04 0.82
C CYS A 126 10.78 27.23 0.00
N THR A 127 10.51 27.00 -1.29
CA THR A 127 9.71 27.94 -2.10
C THR A 127 8.23 27.90 -1.68
N ALA A 128 7.42 28.84 -2.15
CA ALA A 128 5.98 28.84 -1.87
C ALA A 128 5.30 27.54 -2.36
N GLU A 129 5.72 27.02 -3.51
CA GLU A 129 5.21 25.76 -4.06
C GLU A 129 5.67 24.55 -3.24
N GLU A 130 6.89 24.58 -2.70
CA GLU A 130 7.41 23.53 -1.83
C GLU A 130 6.72 23.51 -0.46
N ILE A 131 6.41 24.70 0.09
CA ILE A 131 5.58 24.85 1.29
C ILE A 131 4.19 24.29 1.00
N ASP A 132 3.58 24.66 -0.12
CA ASP A 132 2.28 24.10 -0.52
C ASP A 132 2.37 22.58 -0.56
N ILE A 133 3.42 21.95 -1.13
CA ILE A 133 3.56 20.48 -1.14
C ILE A 133 3.66 19.87 0.28
N LEU A 134 4.38 20.50 1.21
CA LEU A 134 4.49 20.03 2.59
C LEU A 134 3.19 20.20 3.39
N GLU A 135 2.45 21.28 3.12
CA GLU A 135 1.16 21.57 3.74
C GLU A 135 -0.02 20.88 3.02
N SER A 136 0.20 20.48 1.77
CA SER A 136 -0.79 19.92 0.86
C SER A 136 -1.18 18.50 1.30
N PRO A 137 -2.42 18.09 1.00
CA PRO A 137 -3.09 17.07 1.78
C PRO A 137 -2.60 15.63 1.65
N PRO A 138 -1.74 15.12 0.74
CA PRO A 138 -1.43 13.69 0.80
C PRO A 138 -0.73 13.27 2.12
N LEU A 139 -0.23 14.21 2.93
CA LEU A 139 0.51 13.96 4.17
C LEU A 139 -0.26 14.27 5.46
N LEU A 140 -1.24 15.17 5.36
CA LEU A 140 -2.11 15.62 6.45
C LEU A 140 -3.60 15.50 6.08
N THR A 141 -3.92 14.72 5.04
CA THR A 141 -5.30 14.39 4.70
C THR A 141 -5.90 13.79 5.94
N VAL A 142 -6.82 14.55 6.51
CA VAL A 142 -7.84 14.03 7.41
C VAL A 142 -8.53 12.94 6.61
N PHE A 143 -8.13 11.70 6.88
CA PHE A 143 -8.68 10.57 6.18
C PHE A 143 -10.18 10.58 6.42
N PRO A 144 -11.01 10.21 5.42
CA PRO A 144 -12.42 9.98 5.68
C PRO A 144 -12.55 9.07 6.92
N GLY A 145 -13.24 9.50 7.97
CA GLY A 145 -13.31 8.80 9.25
C GLY A 145 -12.52 9.43 10.38
N ASP A 146 -11.57 10.33 10.10
CA ASP A 146 -10.80 11.00 11.14
C ASP A 146 -11.66 12.04 11.90
N ILE A 147 -11.88 11.74 13.17
CA ILE A 147 -12.68 12.53 14.11
C ILE A 147 -11.84 13.56 14.90
N SER A 148 -10.51 13.56 14.74
CA SER A 148 -9.61 14.39 15.54
C SER A 148 -9.58 15.84 15.07
N ARG A 149 -10.06 16.14 13.85
CA ARG A 149 -10.03 17.51 13.33
C ARG A 149 -11.09 17.82 12.27
N CYS A 150 -11.36 19.11 12.10
CA CYS A 150 -12.29 19.61 11.08
C CYS A 150 -11.70 19.38 9.67
N HIS A 151 -12.44 18.71 8.79
CA HIS A 151 -12.00 18.41 7.42
C HIS A 151 -11.84 19.66 6.53
N ASN A 152 -12.42 20.80 6.92
CA ASN A 152 -12.23 22.07 6.22
C ASN A 152 -11.04 22.85 6.79
N CYS A 153 -11.20 23.39 8.00
CA CYS A 153 -10.24 24.32 8.61
C CYS A 153 -9.07 23.64 9.34
N ARG A 154 -9.02 22.30 9.37
CA ARG A 154 -7.96 21.47 9.98
C ARG A 154 -7.71 21.66 11.48
N MET A 155 -8.40 22.58 12.15
CA MET A 155 -8.35 22.74 13.60
C MET A 155 -8.79 21.45 14.30
N SER A 156 -8.08 21.11 15.38
CA SER A 156 -8.35 19.88 16.13
C SER A 156 -9.67 19.96 16.88
N ARG A 157 -10.23 18.80 17.20
CA ARG A 157 -11.48 18.62 17.93
C ARG A 157 -11.43 19.30 19.30
N GLU A 158 -10.27 19.28 19.95
CA GLU A 158 -10.01 19.89 21.26
C GLU A 158 -10.14 21.42 21.21
N SER A 159 -10.01 22.03 20.03
CA SER A 159 -10.20 23.46 19.83
C SER A 159 -11.67 23.89 19.90
N PHE A 160 -12.62 22.94 19.98
CA PHE A 160 -14.05 23.20 19.95
C PHE A 160 -14.74 22.64 21.20
N PHE A 161 -15.60 23.45 21.83
CA PHE A 161 -16.48 22.98 22.92
C PHE A 161 -17.61 22.06 22.44
N VAL A 162 -17.85 22.02 21.12
CA VAL A 162 -18.90 21.20 20.51
C VAL A 162 -18.28 20.06 19.70
N PRO A 163 -18.84 18.84 19.76
CA PRO A 163 -18.39 17.73 18.92
C PRO A 163 -18.48 18.06 17.43
N LEU A 164 -17.53 17.56 16.64
CA LEU A 164 -17.55 17.72 15.19
C LEU A 164 -18.79 17.03 14.60
N LYS A 165 -19.48 17.72 13.69
CA LYS A 165 -20.65 17.26 12.95
C LYS A 165 -20.21 16.46 11.73
N LYS A 166 -20.76 15.26 11.58
CA LYS A 166 -20.53 14.41 10.40
C LYS A 166 -21.29 14.90 9.18
N CYS A 167 -20.70 14.72 8.00
CA CYS A 167 -21.38 14.90 6.72
C CYS A 167 -22.55 13.91 6.62
N SER A 168 -23.78 14.40 6.49
CA SER A 168 -24.98 13.56 6.50
C SER A 168 -25.05 12.55 5.35
N LYS A 169 -24.33 12.80 4.25
CA LYS A 169 -24.34 11.94 3.06
C LYS A 169 -23.34 10.78 3.15
N CYS A 170 -22.06 11.07 3.39
CA CYS A 170 -21.02 10.03 3.42
C CYS A 170 -20.67 9.53 4.83
N ASN A 171 -21.10 10.23 5.88
CA ASN A 171 -20.75 9.97 7.28
C ASN A 171 -19.24 9.91 7.60
N SER A 172 -18.38 10.29 6.65
CA SER A 172 -16.93 10.09 6.75
C SER A 172 -16.16 11.41 6.85
N ALA A 173 -16.79 12.56 6.63
CA ALA A 173 -16.15 13.85 6.85
C ALA A 173 -16.76 14.55 8.08
N TYR A 174 -15.92 15.20 8.89
CA TYR A 174 -16.29 15.83 10.16
C TYR A 174 -15.99 17.33 10.14
N TYR A 175 -16.91 18.14 10.64
CA TYR A 175 -16.85 19.61 10.59
C TYR A 175 -17.31 20.23 11.90
N HIS A 176 -16.62 21.26 12.40
CA HIS A 176 -17.08 21.94 13.62
C HIS A 176 -18.35 22.78 13.40
N SER A 177 -18.62 23.21 12.15
CA SER A 177 -19.76 24.06 11.80
C SER A 177 -20.32 23.74 10.40
N ARG A 178 -21.57 24.17 10.16
CA ARG A 178 -22.20 24.09 8.83
C ARG A 178 -21.50 24.98 7.81
N GLY A 179 -20.89 26.09 8.25
CA GLY A 179 -20.07 26.96 7.39
C GLY A 179 -18.89 26.19 6.82
N CYS A 180 -18.08 25.60 7.69
CA CYS A 180 -16.94 24.77 7.27
C CYS A 180 -17.33 23.61 6.34
N GLN A 181 -18.47 22.96 6.57
CA GLN A 181 -18.95 21.92 5.66
C GLN A 181 -19.28 22.47 4.26
N LYS A 182 -19.92 23.65 4.18
CA LYS A 182 -20.26 24.29 2.90
C LYS A 182 -19.02 24.74 2.15
N ASP A 183 -18.03 25.29 2.86
CA ASP A 183 -16.79 25.78 2.26
C ASP A 183 -15.98 24.62 1.65
N HIS A 184 -15.83 23.52 2.39
CA HIS A 184 -15.16 22.31 1.91
C HIS A 184 -15.96 21.53 0.85
N TRP A 185 -17.23 21.88 0.60
CA TRP A 185 -18.08 21.11 -0.32
C TRP A 185 -17.53 21.07 -1.75
N LYS A 186 -16.84 22.13 -2.20
CA LYS A 186 -16.27 22.20 -3.55
C LYS A 186 -15.29 21.05 -3.81
N ASP A 187 -14.49 20.73 -2.81
CA ASP A 187 -13.48 19.67 -2.86
C ASP A 187 -14.10 18.33 -2.45
N HIS A 188 -14.85 18.32 -1.35
CA HIS A 188 -15.43 17.10 -0.79
C HIS A 188 -16.49 16.46 -1.67
N LYS A 189 -17.23 17.18 -2.52
CA LYS A 189 -18.40 16.61 -3.25
C LYS A 189 -18.09 15.35 -4.05
N HIS A 190 -16.88 15.24 -4.60
CA HIS A 190 -16.44 14.09 -5.39
C HIS A 190 -16.22 12.87 -4.48
N ASP A 191 -15.43 13.05 -3.42
CA ASP A 191 -15.22 12.01 -2.41
C ASP A 191 -16.52 11.66 -1.69
N CYS A 192 -17.37 12.63 -1.38
CA CYS A 192 -18.65 12.43 -0.71
C CYS A 192 -19.54 11.46 -1.47
N ARG A 193 -19.59 11.56 -2.81
CA ARG A 193 -20.34 10.61 -3.64
C ARG A 193 -19.73 9.22 -3.59
N ARG A 194 -18.40 9.10 -3.75
CA ARG A 194 -17.67 7.84 -3.69
C ARG A 194 -17.82 7.14 -2.33
N LEU A 195 -17.67 7.89 -1.26
CA LEU A 195 -17.77 7.42 0.13
C LEU A 195 -19.22 7.06 0.49
N ALA A 196 -20.21 7.78 -0.04
CA ALA A 196 -21.62 7.50 0.23
C ALA A 196 -22.17 6.31 -0.56
N SER A 197 -21.60 5.97 -1.73
CA SER A 197 -22.01 4.82 -2.52
C SER A 197 -21.51 3.48 -1.97
N GLY A 198 -20.76 3.49 -0.85
CA GLY A 198 -20.20 2.28 -0.24
C GLY A 198 -19.20 1.55 -1.14
N THR A 199 -18.75 2.19 -2.22
CA THR A 199 -17.81 1.64 -3.19
C THR A 199 -16.39 1.91 -2.70
N TYR A 200 -16.08 1.38 -1.51
CA TYR A 200 -14.73 1.40 -0.98
C TYR A 200 -13.90 0.33 -1.68
N SER A 201 -12.63 0.62 -1.93
CA SER A 201 -11.68 -0.49 -2.01
C SER A 201 -11.61 -1.14 -0.61
N PRO A 202 -11.53 -2.48 -0.47
CA PRO A 202 -11.48 -3.12 0.85
C PRO A 202 -10.40 -2.56 1.78
N LEU A 203 -9.29 -2.05 1.22
CA LEU A 203 -8.22 -1.40 1.97
C LEU A 203 -8.69 -0.09 2.65
N GLU A 204 -9.47 0.75 1.94
CA GLU A 204 -10.01 2.00 2.48
C GLU A 204 -11.09 1.72 3.55
N TYR A 205 -11.84 0.63 3.43
CA TYR A 205 -12.82 0.23 4.46
C TYR A 205 -12.13 -0.08 5.80
N TYR A 206 -10.94 -0.67 5.75
CA TYR A 206 -10.20 -1.11 6.93
C TYR A 206 -9.54 0.01 7.72
N ASP A 207 -8.88 0.94 7.04
CA ASP A 207 -8.27 2.10 7.68
C ASP A 207 -9.33 2.96 8.42
N ILE A 208 -10.55 2.99 7.87
CA ILE A 208 -11.68 3.76 8.43
C ILE A 208 -12.37 3.03 9.58
N LYS A 209 -12.54 1.70 9.52
CA LYS A 209 -13.21 0.96 10.60
C LYS A 209 -12.31 0.63 11.78
N ALA A 210 -11.04 0.29 11.53
CA ALA A 210 -10.10 -0.05 12.60
C ALA A 210 -9.81 1.15 13.53
N SER A 211 -9.97 2.38 13.03
CA SER A 211 -9.79 3.61 13.79
C SER A 211 -11.01 4.04 14.63
N VAL A 212 -12.20 3.44 14.41
CA VAL A 212 -13.47 3.96 14.98
C VAL A 212 -14.21 2.95 15.86
N ASP A 213 -13.97 1.64 15.75
CA ASP A 213 -14.68 0.62 16.54
C ASP A 213 -13.86 0.12 17.76
N PRO A 214 -14.22 0.49 19.01
CA PRO A 214 -13.54 0.02 20.21
C PRO A 214 -13.70 -1.49 20.47
N ASN A 215 -14.59 -2.18 19.76
CA ASN A 215 -14.75 -3.64 19.80
C ASN A 215 -14.07 -4.36 18.62
N ALA A 216 -13.39 -3.64 17.72
CA ALA A 216 -12.55 -4.28 16.73
C ALA A 216 -11.49 -5.13 17.45
N PRO A 217 -11.32 -6.42 17.10
CA PRO A 217 -10.43 -7.30 17.84
C PRO A 217 -8.99 -6.74 17.82
N SER A 218 -8.53 -6.31 18.99
CA SER A 218 -7.14 -5.87 19.21
C SER A 218 -6.17 -6.96 18.73
N PRO A 219 -5.18 -6.63 17.88
CA PRO A 219 -4.30 -7.62 17.24
C PRO A 219 -3.39 -8.41 18.20
N ARG A 220 -3.45 -8.18 19.52
CA ARG A 220 -2.30 -8.46 20.39
C ARG A 220 -2.22 -9.83 21.04
N LYS A 221 -3.20 -10.72 20.96
CA LYS A 221 -3.09 -12.03 21.66
C LYS A 221 -3.75 -13.20 20.93
N ARG A 222 -3.00 -13.79 19.98
CA ARG A 222 -2.91 -15.25 19.68
C ARG A 222 -2.05 -15.42 18.43
N ASN A 223 -1.29 -16.53 18.34
CA ASN A 223 -0.45 -16.94 17.20
C ASN A 223 -1.25 -17.16 15.89
N ARG A 224 -1.88 -16.12 15.36
CA ARG A 224 -2.49 -16.09 14.04
C ARG A 224 -1.92 -14.91 13.29
N VAL A 225 -1.47 -15.18 12.07
CA VAL A 225 -1.05 -14.21 11.04
C VAL A 225 -1.83 -12.91 11.22
N SER A 226 -1.10 -11.83 11.52
CA SER A 226 -1.67 -10.51 11.69
C SER A 226 -2.38 -10.12 10.39
N ILE A 227 -3.69 -9.85 10.47
CA ILE A 227 -4.48 -9.31 9.35
C ILE A 227 -3.84 -8.00 8.82
N SER A 228 -3.04 -7.32 9.64
CA SER A 228 -2.24 -6.15 9.22
C SER A 228 -1.15 -6.49 8.19
N SER A 229 -0.61 -7.71 8.16
CA SER A 229 0.36 -8.12 7.11
C SER A 229 -0.32 -8.31 5.75
N THR A 230 -1.62 -8.60 5.75
CA THR A 230 -2.44 -8.81 4.54
C THR A 230 -2.78 -7.51 3.82
N VAL A 231 -2.66 -6.37 4.51
CA VAL A 231 -3.12 -5.04 4.09
C VAL A 231 -1.89 -4.11 3.94
N VAL A 232 -1.10 -4.31 2.87
CA VAL A 232 -0.06 -3.36 2.47
C VAL A 232 -0.39 -2.85 1.07
N ALA A 233 -0.34 -1.52 0.94
CA ALA A 233 -0.85 -0.68 -0.14
C ALA A 233 -0.61 -1.18 -1.58
N TYR A 234 -1.69 -1.34 -2.35
CA TYR A 234 -1.65 -1.48 -3.81
C TYR A 234 -2.68 -0.55 -4.47
N LYS A 235 -2.21 0.43 -5.26
CA LYS A 235 -2.99 1.52 -5.89
C LYS A 235 -3.49 1.18 -7.31
N ARG A 236 -4.16 0.04 -7.52
CA ARG A 236 -4.94 -0.20 -8.75
C ARG A 236 -6.36 -0.64 -8.39
N ALA A 237 -7.33 0.22 -8.72
CA ALA A 237 -8.73 0.11 -8.30
C ALA A 237 -9.41 -1.22 -8.70
N ASP A 238 -8.99 -1.85 -9.80
CA ASP A 238 -9.59 -3.12 -10.26
C ASP A 238 -8.95 -4.37 -9.63
N THR A 239 -7.88 -4.21 -8.84
CA THR A 239 -7.14 -5.31 -8.19
C THR A 239 -7.18 -5.26 -6.65
N ALA A 240 -7.89 -4.29 -6.08
CA ALA A 240 -7.81 -4.00 -4.64
C ALA A 240 -8.24 -5.18 -3.73
N CYS A 241 -9.13 -6.05 -4.22
CA CYS A 241 -9.55 -7.26 -3.49
C CYS A 241 -8.61 -8.46 -3.69
N GLY A 242 -7.86 -8.49 -4.80
CA GLY A 242 -7.17 -9.71 -5.26
C GLY A 242 -6.07 -10.18 -4.31
N LEU A 243 -5.18 -9.28 -3.89
CA LEU A 243 -4.08 -9.64 -2.99
C LEU A 243 -4.56 -10.09 -1.59
N PRO A 244 -5.45 -9.35 -0.90
CA PRO A 244 -5.98 -9.81 0.39
C PRO A 244 -6.72 -11.14 0.31
N LEU A 245 -7.53 -11.33 -0.75
CA LEU A 245 -8.28 -12.56 -1.00
C LEU A 245 -7.34 -13.74 -1.24
N HIS A 246 -6.36 -13.58 -2.14
CA HIS A 246 -5.39 -14.62 -2.46
C HIS A 246 -4.62 -15.06 -1.21
N ARG A 247 -4.21 -14.12 -0.35
CA ARG A 247 -3.52 -14.45 0.92
C ARG A 247 -4.39 -15.23 1.89
N LEU A 248 -5.68 -14.89 2.01
CA LEU A 248 -6.62 -15.69 2.82
C LEU A 248 -6.71 -17.11 2.30
N VAL A 249 -6.86 -17.29 0.98
CA VAL A 249 -6.93 -18.62 0.36
C VAL A 249 -5.63 -19.39 0.55
N PHE A 250 -4.49 -18.77 0.27
CA PHE A 250 -3.14 -19.35 0.36
C PHE A 250 -2.82 -19.88 1.75
N THR A 251 -3.27 -19.18 2.80
CA THR A 251 -3.08 -19.55 4.20
C THR A 251 -4.23 -20.38 4.79
N GLY A 252 -5.24 -20.71 3.97
CA GLY A 252 -6.43 -21.45 4.41
C GLY A 252 -7.32 -20.70 5.41
N GLN A 253 -7.20 -19.38 5.45
CA GLN A 253 -7.96 -18.49 6.33
C GLN A 253 -9.19 -17.88 5.66
N ASP A 254 -9.53 -18.28 4.43
CA ASP A 254 -10.70 -17.87 3.67
C ASP A 254 -12.03 -18.48 4.20
N THR A 255 -12.22 -18.40 5.52
CA THR A 255 -13.46 -18.82 6.19
C THR A 255 -14.58 -17.80 5.99
N PRO A 256 -15.87 -18.18 6.04
CA PRO A 256 -16.97 -17.22 5.91
C PRO A 256 -16.89 -16.05 6.90
N ALA A 257 -16.39 -16.30 8.12
CA ALA A 257 -16.18 -15.28 9.14
C ALA A 257 -15.10 -14.26 8.72
N ASN A 258 -13.94 -14.74 8.27
CA ASN A 258 -12.84 -13.88 7.82
C ASN A 258 -13.19 -13.16 6.51
N MET A 259 -13.91 -13.82 5.60
CA MET A 259 -14.37 -13.21 4.36
C MET A 259 -15.39 -12.09 4.64
N LYS A 260 -16.32 -12.30 5.57
CA LYS A 260 -17.26 -11.25 6.02
C LYS A 260 -16.54 -10.13 6.78
N LEU A 261 -15.50 -10.46 7.54
CA LEU A 261 -14.66 -9.47 8.21
C LEU A 261 -13.94 -8.60 7.17
N LEU A 262 -13.34 -9.23 6.14
CA LEU A 262 -12.49 -8.62 5.10
C LEU A 262 -13.23 -7.83 4.04
N PHE A 263 -14.39 -8.34 3.62
CA PHE A 263 -15.12 -7.75 2.51
C PHE A 263 -16.51 -7.25 2.92
N GLY A 264 -16.81 -7.26 4.22
CA GLY A 264 -18.06 -6.75 4.76
C GLY A 264 -19.30 -7.43 4.17
N GLN A 265 -20.30 -6.63 3.81
CA GLN A 265 -21.53 -7.12 3.16
C GLN A 265 -21.32 -7.45 1.68
N ASP A 266 -20.23 -6.97 1.07
CA ASP A 266 -19.91 -7.16 -0.34
C ASP A 266 -19.26 -8.51 -0.64
N VAL A 267 -19.14 -9.41 0.35
CA VAL A 267 -18.61 -10.77 0.17
C VAL A 267 -19.30 -11.54 -0.97
N LYS A 268 -20.58 -11.23 -1.25
CA LYS A 268 -21.32 -11.85 -2.37
C LYS A 268 -20.81 -11.40 -3.73
N LYS A 269 -20.29 -10.17 -3.86
CA LYS A 269 -19.79 -9.60 -5.11
C LYS A 269 -18.46 -10.22 -5.53
N ILE A 270 -17.67 -10.67 -4.57
CA ILE A 270 -16.35 -11.28 -4.78
C ILE A 270 -16.39 -12.82 -4.77
N LYS A 271 -17.58 -13.43 -4.82
CA LYS A 271 -17.73 -14.88 -4.74
C LYS A 271 -16.97 -15.57 -5.88
N THR A 272 -17.13 -15.07 -7.11
CA THR A 272 -16.43 -15.60 -8.29
C THR A 272 -14.91 -15.45 -8.14
N ASP A 273 -14.43 -14.28 -7.74
CA ASP A 273 -12.99 -14.05 -7.51
C ASP A 273 -12.43 -14.99 -6.43
N HIS A 274 -13.23 -15.29 -5.39
CA HIS A 274 -12.84 -16.23 -4.33
C HIS A 274 -12.73 -17.65 -4.84
N GLU A 275 -13.70 -18.11 -5.63
CA GLU A 275 -13.68 -19.42 -6.28
C GLU A 275 -12.46 -19.54 -7.22
N ASP A 276 -12.20 -18.52 -8.04
CA ASP A 276 -11.04 -18.48 -8.95
C ASP A 276 -9.71 -18.51 -8.19
N ALA A 277 -9.56 -17.70 -7.14
CA ALA A 277 -8.37 -17.69 -6.29
C ALA A 277 -8.16 -19.05 -5.62
N ARG A 278 -9.24 -19.72 -5.17
CA ARG A 278 -9.17 -21.08 -4.60
C ARG A 278 -8.65 -22.09 -5.60
N ILE A 279 -9.20 -22.13 -6.82
CA ILE A 279 -8.72 -23.07 -7.83
C ILE A 279 -7.26 -22.79 -8.19
N GLN A 280 -6.87 -21.53 -8.38
CA GLN A 280 -5.47 -21.18 -8.70
C GLN A 280 -4.48 -21.60 -7.61
N VAL A 281 -4.79 -21.32 -6.33
CA VAL A 281 -3.93 -21.71 -5.21
C VAL A 281 -3.84 -23.23 -5.09
N LEU A 282 -4.96 -23.95 -5.24
CA LEU A 282 -5.01 -25.41 -5.14
C LEU A 282 -4.29 -26.10 -6.32
N LEU A 283 -4.32 -25.49 -7.51
CA LEU A 283 -3.59 -25.98 -8.69
C LEU A 283 -2.07 -25.94 -8.52
N ASP A 284 -1.54 -25.11 -7.61
CA ASP A 284 -0.10 -24.97 -7.34
C ASP A 284 0.73 -24.87 -8.63
N PRO A 285 0.56 -23.78 -9.40
CA PRO A 285 1.10 -23.68 -10.74
C PRO A 285 2.64 -23.75 -10.73
N PRO A 286 3.26 -24.54 -11.62
CA PRO A 286 4.70 -24.77 -11.62
C PRO A 286 5.46 -23.54 -12.10
N VAL A 287 6.75 -23.49 -11.76
CA VAL A 287 7.71 -22.56 -12.38
C VAL A 287 7.61 -22.68 -13.91
N GLY A 288 7.68 -21.55 -14.61
CA GLY A 288 7.49 -21.51 -16.07
C GLY A 288 6.05 -21.26 -16.52
N SER A 289 5.08 -21.29 -15.60
CA SER A 289 3.70 -20.88 -15.90
C SER A 289 3.49 -19.38 -15.70
N PRO A 290 2.62 -18.72 -16.49
CA PRO A 290 2.21 -17.34 -16.23
C PRO A 290 1.64 -17.15 -14.81
N ALA A 291 0.79 -18.07 -14.34
CA ALA A 291 0.18 -17.98 -13.01
C ALA A 291 1.22 -18.05 -11.89
N HIS A 292 2.30 -18.83 -12.05
CA HIS A 292 3.39 -18.83 -11.07
C HIS A 292 4.05 -17.45 -10.96
N VAL A 293 4.31 -16.78 -12.08
CA VAL A 293 4.89 -15.42 -12.09
C VAL A 293 3.96 -14.42 -11.42
N PHE A 294 2.66 -14.48 -11.69
CA PHE A 294 1.67 -13.66 -10.99
C PHE A 294 1.64 -13.96 -9.49
N ASN A 295 1.65 -15.23 -9.11
CA ASN A 295 1.65 -15.65 -7.71
C ASN A 295 2.88 -15.16 -6.96
N LEU A 296 4.06 -15.09 -7.59
CA LEU A 296 5.26 -14.52 -6.97
C LEU A 296 5.10 -13.05 -6.57
N GLN A 297 4.31 -12.27 -7.32
CA GLN A 297 4.02 -10.88 -6.97
C GLN A 297 3.10 -10.77 -5.75
N TRP A 298 2.29 -11.80 -5.50
CA TRP A 298 1.37 -11.85 -4.37
C TRP A 298 1.91 -12.62 -3.17
N HIS A 299 2.97 -13.40 -3.38
CA HIS A 299 3.58 -14.24 -2.37
C HIS A 299 4.38 -13.39 -1.40
N ASP A 300 3.92 -13.37 -0.16
CA ASP A 300 4.72 -12.89 0.96
C ASP A 300 5.52 -14.08 1.49
N PRO A 301 6.87 -14.07 1.40
CA PRO A 301 7.70 -15.19 1.85
C PRO A 301 7.57 -15.48 3.35
N SER A 302 7.00 -14.57 4.14
CA SER A 302 6.71 -14.80 5.55
C SER A 302 5.44 -15.63 5.80
N LEU A 303 4.59 -15.83 4.79
CA LEU A 303 3.36 -16.60 4.91
C LEU A 303 3.59 -18.07 4.58
N THR A 304 3.16 -18.95 5.48
CA THR A 304 3.15 -20.39 5.24
C THR A 304 1.98 -20.78 4.34
N ARG A 305 2.26 -21.47 3.23
CA ARG A 305 1.23 -22.07 2.36
C ARG A 305 0.49 -23.16 3.13
N ALA A 306 -0.81 -22.96 3.34
CA ALA A 306 -1.67 -23.91 4.04
C ALA A 306 -3.13 -23.79 3.56
N PRO A 307 -3.41 -23.93 2.26
CA PRO A 307 -4.78 -23.83 1.76
C PRO A 307 -5.68 -24.88 2.41
N ARG A 308 -6.94 -24.54 2.62
CA ARG A 308 -7.93 -25.52 3.07
C ARG A 308 -8.08 -26.63 2.04
N PRO A 309 -8.46 -27.87 2.45
CA PRO A 309 -8.80 -28.93 1.51
C PRO A 309 -9.79 -28.47 0.46
N ALA A 310 -9.66 -29.01 -0.74
CA ALA A 310 -10.57 -28.77 -1.84
C ALA A 310 -11.97 -29.30 -1.49
N THR A 311 -13.01 -28.60 -1.93
CA THR A 311 -14.37 -29.15 -1.96
C THR A 311 -14.51 -30.09 -3.16
N GLU A 312 -15.51 -30.97 -3.17
CA GLU A 312 -15.76 -31.88 -4.30
C GLU A 312 -15.89 -31.14 -5.65
N ALA A 313 -16.57 -29.98 -5.66
CA ALA A 313 -16.68 -29.15 -6.86
C ALA A 313 -15.31 -28.61 -7.32
N GLU A 314 -14.46 -28.20 -6.38
CA GLU A 314 -13.10 -27.74 -6.67
C GLU A 314 -12.21 -28.88 -7.16
N GLU A 315 -12.31 -30.07 -6.57
CA GLU A 315 -11.59 -31.26 -7.03
C GLU A 315 -11.96 -31.64 -8.47
N ASN A 316 -13.25 -31.58 -8.80
CA ASN A 316 -13.73 -31.82 -10.16
C ASN A 316 -13.18 -30.78 -11.15
N MET A 317 -13.21 -29.50 -10.79
CA MET A 317 -12.64 -28.42 -11.61
C MET A 317 -11.13 -28.60 -11.78
N ILE A 318 -10.38 -28.92 -10.71
CA ILE A 318 -8.95 -29.17 -10.76
C ILE A 318 -8.64 -30.35 -11.68
N LYS A 319 -9.39 -31.46 -11.55
CA LYS A 319 -9.24 -32.64 -12.41
C LYS A 319 -9.44 -32.29 -13.88
N GLU A 320 -10.47 -31.49 -14.18
CA GLU A 320 -10.74 -31.02 -15.54
C GLU A 320 -9.60 -30.14 -16.08
N VAL A 321 -9.14 -29.17 -15.29
CA VAL A 321 -7.99 -28.33 -15.65
C VAL A 321 -6.76 -29.19 -15.94
N ARG A 322 -6.45 -30.19 -15.09
CA ARG A 322 -5.31 -31.10 -15.30
C ARG A 322 -5.45 -31.95 -16.56
N GLN A 323 -6.66 -32.38 -16.90
CA GLN A 323 -6.91 -33.09 -18.16
C GLN A 323 -6.59 -32.21 -19.37
N ILE A 324 -7.06 -30.95 -19.39
CA ILE A 324 -6.75 -30.00 -20.46
C ILE A 324 -5.24 -29.73 -20.52
N GLN A 325 -4.58 -29.55 -19.38
CA GLN A 325 -3.13 -29.40 -19.32
C GLN A 325 -2.39 -30.58 -19.95
N ALA A 326 -2.83 -31.81 -19.71
CA ALA A 326 -2.24 -33.00 -20.34
C ALA A 326 -2.43 -32.98 -21.88
N MET A 327 -3.60 -32.58 -22.36
CA MET A 327 -3.85 -32.42 -23.80
C MET A 327 -2.94 -31.36 -24.44
N ILE A 328 -2.78 -30.21 -23.78
CA ILE A 328 -1.86 -29.14 -24.22
C ILE A 328 -0.42 -29.68 -24.29
N ARG A 329 0.07 -30.37 -23.25
CA ARG A 329 1.44 -30.94 -23.26
C ARG A 329 1.64 -31.96 -24.37
N ASN A 330 0.68 -32.85 -24.58
CA ASN A 330 0.78 -33.89 -25.61
C ASN A 330 0.83 -33.29 -27.02
N ARG A 331 0.09 -32.19 -27.25
CA ARG A 331 0.01 -31.55 -28.56
C ARG A 331 1.17 -30.60 -28.83
N VAL A 332 1.48 -29.72 -27.87
CA VAL A 332 2.40 -28.60 -28.07
C VAL A 332 3.82 -28.93 -27.57
N GLY A 333 3.93 -29.82 -26.57
CA GLY A 333 5.15 -30.10 -25.84
C GLY A 333 5.28 -29.30 -24.54
N VAL A 334 6.21 -29.72 -23.67
CA VAL A 334 6.49 -29.05 -22.39
C VAL A 334 7.21 -27.72 -22.63
N GLY A 335 6.88 -26.70 -21.85
CA GLY A 335 7.56 -25.39 -21.89
C GLY A 335 7.23 -24.56 -23.12
N LYS A 336 6.11 -24.84 -23.81
CA LYS A 336 5.67 -24.12 -25.00
C LYS A 336 4.23 -23.65 -24.84
N SER A 337 3.96 -22.44 -25.33
CA SER A 337 2.60 -21.88 -25.37
C SER A 337 1.81 -22.44 -26.56
N PRO A 338 0.52 -22.81 -26.38
CA PRO A 338 -0.32 -23.24 -27.49
C PRO A 338 -0.58 -22.09 -28.47
N SER A 339 -0.54 -22.37 -29.77
CA SER A 339 -1.01 -21.41 -30.79
C SER A 339 -2.53 -21.32 -30.84
N THR A 340 -3.09 -20.35 -31.57
CA THR A 340 -4.54 -20.28 -31.81
C THR A 340 -5.09 -21.52 -32.51
N ASN A 341 -4.29 -22.15 -33.38
CA ASN A 341 -4.69 -23.39 -34.06
C ASN A 341 -4.67 -24.58 -33.10
N ASP A 342 -3.69 -24.65 -32.19
CA ASP A 342 -3.64 -25.69 -31.15
C ASP A 342 -4.83 -25.55 -30.20
N MET A 343 -5.13 -24.33 -29.78
CA MET A 343 -6.30 -24.03 -28.96
C MET A 343 -7.59 -24.51 -29.64
N LYS A 344 -7.83 -24.10 -30.90
CA LYS A 344 -9.04 -24.52 -31.63
C LYS A 344 -9.13 -26.04 -31.72
N ALA A 345 -8.04 -26.70 -32.07
CA ALA A 345 -8.03 -28.15 -32.19
C ALA A 345 -8.27 -28.84 -30.85
N ILE A 346 -7.58 -28.43 -29.77
CA ILE A 346 -7.75 -29.01 -28.43
C ILE A 346 -9.19 -28.83 -27.95
N ILE A 347 -9.75 -27.62 -28.04
CA ILE A 347 -11.07 -27.36 -27.47
C ILE A 347 -12.17 -28.02 -28.33
N VAL A 348 -12.06 -27.99 -29.67
CA VAL A 348 -13.06 -28.63 -30.55
C VAL A 348 -12.98 -30.16 -30.47
N GLU A 349 -11.78 -30.75 -30.47
CA GLU A 349 -11.59 -32.20 -30.36
C GLU A 349 -12.05 -32.72 -28.98
N ALA A 350 -11.78 -31.99 -27.90
CA ALA A 350 -12.11 -32.42 -26.54
C ALA A 350 -13.57 -32.20 -26.16
N PHE A 351 -14.17 -31.09 -26.60
CA PHE A 351 -15.44 -30.60 -26.05
C PHE A 351 -16.57 -30.46 -27.08
N GLY A 352 -16.27 -30.67 -28.37
CA GLY A 352 -17.27 -30.65 -29.44
C GLY A 352 -18.07 -29.35 -29.48
N ALA A 353 -19.39 -29.45 -29.49
CA ALA A 353 -20.29 -28.29 -29.55
C ALA A 353 -20.24 -27.40 -28.29
N ASN A 354 -19.82 -27.94 -27.14
CA ASN A 354 -19.82 -27.23 -25.85
C ASN A 354 -18.50 -26.48 -25.58
N TRP A 355 -17.68 -26.26 -26.61
CA TRP A 355 -16.36 -25.68 -26.48
C TRP A 355 -16.37 -24.26 -25.88
N VAL A 356 -17.44 -23.50 -26.11
CA VAL A 356 -17.60 -22.12 -25.60
C VAL A 356 -17.63 -22.10 -24.08
N ASP A 357 -18.35 -23.04 -23.45
CA ASP A 357 -18.47 -23.14 -22.00
C ASP A 357 -17.16 -23.61 -21.34
N LYS A 358 -16.28 -24.24 -22.13
CA LYS A 358 -14.99 -24.77 -21.68
C LYS A 358 -13.83 -23.79 -21.89
N LEU A 359 -14.08 -22.68 -22.56
CA LEU A 359 -13.07 -21.66 -22.81
C LEU A 359 -12.44 -21.09 -21.52
N PRO A 360 -13.19 -20.77 -20.45
CA PRO A 360 -12.59 -20.30 -19.19
C PRO A 360 -11.67 -21.36 -18.54
N VAL A 361 -12.08 -22.63 -18.55
CA VAL A 361 -11.29 -23.74 -17.98
C VAL A 361 -10.01 -23.95 -18.81
N TYR A 362 -10.09 -23.83 -20.14
CA TYR A 362 -8.93 -23.87 -21.02
C TYR A 362 -7.95 -22.72 -20.75
N GLN A 363 -8.45 -21.50 -20.59
CA GLN A 363 -7.62 -20.34 -20.25
C GLN A 363 -6.91 -20.54 -18.92
N LEU A 364 -7.63 -21.03 -17.90
CA LEU A 364 -7.05 -21.35 -16.60
C LEU A 364 -5.97 -22.45 -16.73
N ALA A 365 -6.24 -23.51 -17.48
CA ALA A 365 -5.29 -24.59 -17.74
C ALA A 365 -4.02 -24.08 -18.42
N THR A 366 -4.17 -23.21 -19.42
CA THR A 366 -3.06 -22.56 -20.12
C THR A 366 -2.26 -21.68 -19.16
N ASN A 367 -2.90 -20.83 -18.37
CA ASN A 367 -2.19 -19.94 -17.45
C ASN A 367 -1.47 -20.69 -16.31
N THR A 368 -1.91 -21.90 -15.97
CA THR A 368 -1.37 -22.69 -14.85
C THR A 368 -0.49 -23.86 -15.30
N ILE A 369 -0.16 -23.97 -16.59
CA ILE A 369 0.80 -24.94 -17.11
C ILE A 369 2.15 -24.29 -17.36
N ASP A 370 3.23 -25.06 -17.26
CA ASP A 370 4.56 -24.62 -17.66
C ASP A 370 4.60 -24.32 -19.18
N GLN A 371 4.81 -23.05 -19.50
CA GLN A 371 4.96 -22.52 -20.85
C GLN A 371 6.39 -21.98 -21.10
N GLY A 372 7.35 -22.26 -20.21
CA GLY A 372 8.72 -21.75 -20.31
C GLY A 372 8.85 -20.26 -19.98
N VAL A 373 7.88 -19.67 -19.25
CA VAL A 373 7.94 -18.26 -18.85
C VAL A 373 9.08 -18.05 -17.85
N PRO A 374 10.07 -17.18 -18.15
CA PRO A 374 11.21 -16.97 -17.26
C PRO A 374 10.76 -16.27 -15.97
N ALA A 375 11.22 -16.78 -14.82
CA ALA A 375 10.88 -16.25 -13.50
C ALA A 375 11.34 -14.79 -13.26
N GLY A 376 12.24 -14.25 -14.10
CA GLY A 376 12.79 -12.89 -13.97
C GLY A 376 12.36 -11.89 -15.07
N GLY A 377 11.39 -12.25 -15.93
CA GLY A 377 11.21 -11.62 -17.24
C GLY A 377 10.52 -10.25 -17.32
N HIS A 378 9.89 -9.74 -16.26
CA HIS A 378 9.13 -8.49 -16.36
C HIS A 378 9.46 -7.52 -15.21
N ARG A 379 10.58 -6.80 -15.37
CA ARG A 379 10.67 -5.42 -14.89
C ARG A 379 10.03 -4.54 -15.98
N TYR A 380 8.71 -4.34 -15.89
CA TYR A 380 8.02 -3.27 -16.63
C TYR A 380 8.15 -1.95 -15.90
#